data_AF-A0A350YTA5-F1
#
_entry.id   AF-A0A350YTA5-F1
#
_cell.length_a   1.000
_cell.length_b   1.000
_cell.length_c   1.000
_cell.angle_alpha   90.00
_cell.angle_beta   90.00
_cell.angle_gamma   90.00
#
_symmetry.space_group_name_H-M   'P 1'
#
loop_
_entity.id
_entity.type
_entity.pdbx_description
1 polymer ?
#
loop_
_entity_poly.entity_id
_entity_poly.type
_entity_poly.pdbx_seq_one_letter_code
_entity_poly.pdbx_strand_id
1 'polypeptide(L)'
;MKYNNTKRSVILPVVAAFALAAGIFIGIYLPGKDSSPRQAGFRARNDKINSILNIIESDYVDTVNRAELVEAAIPAILKKLDPHSVYIPAKDLQRANEPLQG
;
A
#
# COMPACT_ATOMS: atom_id res chain seq x y z
N MET A 1 -8.71 24.79 48.98
CA MET A 1 -8.24 23.39 49.03
C MET A 1 -6.82 23.33 48.47
N LYS A 2 -5.80 22.98 49.26
CA LYS A 2 -4.40 22.91 48.81
C LYS A 2 -4.14 21.51 48.25
N TYR A 3 -3.85 21.41 46.94
CA TYR A 3 -3.49 20.15 46.30
C TYR A 3 -2.10 19.72 46.76
N ASN A 4 -2.03 18.67 47.58
CA ASN A 4 -0.76 18.10 48.04
C ASN A 4 -0.34 16.99 47.06
N ASN A 5 0.11 17.38 45.87
CA ASN A 5 0.62 16.44 44.88
C ASN A 5 2.07 16.07 45.22
N THR A 6 2.30 14.83 45.63
CA THR A 6 3.65 14.29 45.84
C THR A 6 4.42 14.35 44.53
N LYS A 7 5.66 14.88 44.54
CA LYS A 7 6.47 15.11 43.32
C LYS A 7 6.47 13.91 42.34
N ARG A 8 6.43 12.68 42.86
CA ARG A 8 6.35 11.44 42.08
C ARG A 8 5.07 11.28 41.25
N SER A 9 3.90 11.73 41.71
CA SER A 9 2.64 11.59 40.95
C SER A 9 2.54 12.54 39.75
N VAL A 10 3.34 13.62 39.75
CA VAL A 10 3.46 14.56 38.62
C VAL A 10 4.61 14.15 37.69
N ILE A 11 5.71 13.62 38.24
CA ILE A 11 6.89 13.23 37.45
C ILE A 11 6.65 11.93 36.66
N LEU A 12 5.95 10.94 37.22
CA LEU A 12 5.67 9.67 36.54
C LEU A 12 4.97 9.83 35.19
N PRO A 13 3.83 10.56 35.06
CA PRO A 13 3.17 10.73 33.76
C PRO A 13 4.01 11.56 32.78
N VAL A 14 4.81 12.51 33.27
CA VAL A 14 5.68 13.34 32.42
C VAL A 14 6.82 12.52 31.82
N VAL A 15 7.47 11.68 32.63
CA VAL A 15 8.53 10.78 32.15
C VAL A 15 7.96 9.74 31.18
N ALA A 16 6.76 9.21 31.44
CA ALA A 16 6.08 8.29 30.52
C ALA A 16 5.76 8.96 29.18
N ALA A 17 5.26 10.21 29.20
CA ALA A 17 5.00 10.98 27.98
C ALA A 17 6.28 11.23 27.18
N PHE A 18 7.37 11.58 27.86
CA PHE A 18 8.66 11.82 27.23
C PHE A 18 9.25 10.54 26.64
N ALA A 19 9.14 9.41 27.34
CA ALA A 19 9.57 8.10 26.84
C ALA A 19 8.78 7.67 25.60
N LEU A 20 7.47 7.89 25.58
CA LEU A 20 6.63 7.64 24.40
C LEU A 20 7.01 8.54 23.22
N ALA A 21 7.19 9.83 23.46
CA ALA A 21 7.60 10.78 22.44
C ALA A 21 8.98 10.41 21.85
N ALA A 22 9.95 10.06 22.71
CA ALA A 22 11.27 9.63 22.29
C ALA A 22 11.23 8.31 21.50
N GLY A 23 10.43 7.33 21.94
CA GLY A 23 10.25 6.07 21.23
C GLY A 23 9.66 6.25 19.83
N ILE A 24 8.65 7.12 19.69
CA ILE A 24 8.07 7.47 18.37
C ILE A 24 9.11 8.21 17.51
N PHE A 25 9.83 9.17 18.08
CA PHE A 25 10.83 9.94 17.36
C PHE A 25 11.96 9.06 16.82
N ILE A 26 12.49 8.14 17.64
CA ILE A 26 13.50 7.16 17.22
C ILE A 26 12.94 6.19 16.17
N GLY A 27 11.69 5.75 16.33
CA GLY A 27 11.04 4.85 15.38
C GLY A 27 10.88 5.45 13.97
N ILE A 28 10.66 6.77 13.87
CA ILE A 28 10.57 7.48 12.58
C ILE A 28 11.96 7.66 11.95
N TYR A 29 13.02 7.79 12.75
CA TYR A 29 14.38 8.05 12.26
C TYR A 29 15.14 6.78 11.85
N LEU A 30 14.59 5.59 12.10
CA LEU A 30 15.21 4.33 11.72
C LEU A 30 14.94 4.02 10.23
N PRO A 31 15.97 4.04 9.35
CA PRO A 31 15.79 3.75 7.93
C PRO A 31 15.64 2.24 7.77
N GLY A 32 14.40 1.74 7.76
CA GLY A 32 14.18 0.29 7.72
C GLY A 32 12.75 -0.21 7.88
N LYS A 33 11.75 0.49 7.35
CA LYS A 33 10.48 -0.13 6.95
C LYS A 33 9.72 0.85 6.09
N ASP A 34 9.40 0.46 4.85
CA ASP A 34 8.44 1.17 4.01
C ASP A 34 7.21 1.51 4.82
N SER A 35 7.06 2.80 5.12
CA SER A 35 5.91 3.41 5.78
C SER A 35 4.75 3.54 4.78
N SER A 36 4.43 2.46 4.08
CA SER A 36 3.04 2.20 3.78
C SER A 36 2.39 1.85 5.12
N PRO A 37 1.38 2.60 5.60
CA PRO A 37 0.53 2.12 6.67
C PRO A 37 -0.18 0.88 6.13
N ARG A 38 0.47 -0.28 6.23
CA ARG A 38 -0.17 -1.58 6.09
C ARG A 38 -1.14 -1.62 7.25
N GLN A 39 -2.36 -1.17 6.98
CA GLN A 39 -3.51 -1.28 7.84
C GLN A 39 -3.39 -2.61 8.57
N ALA A 40 -3.38 -2.54 9.90
CA ALA A 40 -3.40 -3.69 10.80
C ALA A 40 -4.75 -4.41 10.70
N GLY A 41 -5.16 -4.78 9.49
CA GLY A 41 -6.22 -5.70 9.19
C GLY A 41 -5.56 -7.01 8.80
N PHE A 42 -5.72 -8.02 9.65
CA PHE A 42 -5.41 -9.42 9.39
C PHE A 42 -6.29 -9.97 8.26
N ARG A 43 -6.06 -9.48 7.04
CA ARG A 43 -6.46 -10.16 5.82
C ARG A 43 -5.19 -10.35 5.04
N ALA A 44 -4.50 -11.45 5.35
CA ALA A 44 -3.70 -12.15 4.34
C ALA A 44 -4.67 -12.60 3.24
N ARG A 45 -5.20 -11.66 2.46
CA ARG A 45 -5.78 -11.96 1.18
C ARG A 45 -4.59 -12.43 0.36
N ASN A 46 -4.72 -13.62 -0.22
CA ASN A 46 -3.70 -14.25 -1.05
C ASN A 46 -3.46 -13.41 -2.32
N ASP A 47 -2.94 -12.19 -2.17
CA ASP A 47 -2.62 -11.27 -3.25
C ASP A 47 -1.27 -11.68 -3.85
N LYS A 48 -1.20 -12.94 -4.28
CA LYS A 48 -0.02 -13.53 -4.93
C LYS A 48 0.40 -12.69 -6.14
N ILE A 49 -0.57 -12.12 -6.86
CA ILE A 49 -0.32 -11.21 -7.98
C ILE A 49 0.42 -9.96 -7.49
N ASN A 50 -0.07 -9.25 -6.46
CA ASN A 50 0.62 -8.07 -5.94
C ASN A 50 2.00 -8.41 -5.38
N SER A 51 2.15 -9.58 -4.76
CA SER A 51 3.44 -10.02 -4.20
C SER A 51 4.47 -10.24 -5.30
N ILE A 52 4.10 -10.92 -6.39
CA ILE A 52 4.98 -11.13 -7.55
C ILE A 52 5.29 -9.80 -8.24
N LEU A 53 4.31 -8.91 -8.42
CA LEU A 53 4.55 -7.59 -9.02
C LEU A 53 5.54 -6.76 -8.20
N ASN A 54 5.43 -6.77 -6.86
CA ASN A 54 6.37 -6.06 -6.01
C ASN A 54 7.79 -6.63 -6.13
N ILE A 55 7.94 -7.96 -6.15
CA ILE A 55 9.27 -8.60 -6.31
C ILE A 55 9.88 -8.26 -7.67
N ILE A 56 9.08 -8.27 -8.75
CA ILE A 56 9.56 -7.89 -10.08
C ILE A 56 9.97 -6.41 -10.10
N GLU A 57 9.19 -5.53 -9.46
CA GLU A 57 9.51 -4.10 -9.43
C GLU A 57 10.77 -3.79 -8.59
N SER A 58 11.03 -4.53 -7.51
CA SER A 58 12.16 -4.27 -6.60
C SER A 58 13.45 -5.03 -6.94
N ASP A 59 13.32 -6.27 -7.42
CA ASP A 59 14.44 -7.22 -7.49
C ASP A 59 14.85 -7.55 -8.93
N TYR A 60 14.15 -7.01 -9.94
CA TYR A 60 14.52 -7.21 -11.33
C TYR A 60 15.67 -6.29 -11.75
N VAL A 61 16.50 -6.78 -12.67
CA VAL A 61 17.75 -6.11 -13.09
C VAL A 61 17.46 -4.78 -13.80
N ASP A 62 16.41 -4.73 -14.60
CA ASP A 62 16.00 -3.55 -15.37
C ASP A 62 14.82 -2.83 -14.70
N THR A 63 14.70 -1.52 -14.95
CA THR A 63 13.55 -0.75 -14.50
C THR A 63 12.27 -1.28 -15.14
N VAL A 64 11.31 -1.70 -14.30
CA VAL A 64 10.04 -2.25 -14.78
C VAL A 64 8.89 -1.33 -14.39
N ASN A 65 8.00 -1.05 -15.35
CA ASN A 65 6.79 -0.27 -15.08
C ASN A 65 5.65 -1.21 -14.67
N ARG A 66 5.24 -1.14 -13.39
CA ARG A 66 4.14 -1.94 -12.87
C ARG A 66 2.82 -1.73 -13.62
N ALA A 67 2.52 -0.52 -14.08
CA ALA A 67 1.30 -0.25 -14.83
C ALA A 67 1.27 -1.00 -16.16
N GLU A 68 2.40 -1.02 -16.88
CA GLU A 68 2.54 -1.77 -18.14
C GLU A 68 2.40 -3.28 -17.93
N LEU A 69 2.98 -3.82 -16.86
CA LEU A 69 2.82 -5.24 -16.51
C LEU A 69 1.36 -5.62 -16.27
N VAL A 70 0.61 -4.75 -15.59
CA VAL A 70 -0.81 -4.98 -15.30
C VAL A 70 -1.64 -4.92 -16.59
N GLU A 71 -1.43 -3.89 -17.42
CA GLU A 71 -2.09 -3.72 -18.72
C GLU A 71 -1.84 -4.92 -19.66
N ALA A 72 -0.64 -5.50 -19.62
CA ALA A 72 -0.31 -6.71 -20.37
C ALA A 72 -0.92 -7.99 -19.76
N ALA A 73 -1.06 -8.05 -18.43
CA ALA A 73 -1.56 -9.23 -17.74
C ALA A 73 -3.09 -9.39 -17.84
N ILE A 74 -3.86 -8.29 -17.85
CA ILE A 74 -5.33 -8.34 -17.88
C ILE A 74 -5.86 -9.12 -19.10
N PRO A 75 -5.43 -8.84 -20.35
CA PRO A 75 -5.87 -9.61 -21.52
C PRO A 75 -5.56 -11.10 -21.41
N ALA A 76 -4.40 -11.46 -20.86
CA ALA A 76 -4.00 -12.86 -20.69
C ALA A 76 -4.88 -13.60 -19.68
N ILE A 77 -5.27 -12.93 -18.59
CA ILE A 77 -6.20 -13.47 -17.59
C ILE A 77 -7.60 -13.62 -18.19
N LEU A 78 -8.10 -12.58 -18.87
CA LEU A 78 -9.43 -12.61 -19.48
C LEU A 78 -9.55 -13.70 -20.55
N LYS A 79 -8.55 -13.84 -21.42
CA LYS A 79 -8.50 -14.90 -22.45
C LYS A 79 -8.64 -16.30 -21.87
N LYS A 80 -8.17 -16.53 -20.64
CA LYS A 80 -8.27 -17.83 -19.96
C LYS A 80 -9.65 -18.08 -19.34
N LEU A 81 -10.39 -17.02 -19.05
CA LEU A 81 -11.74 -17.10 -18.48
C LEU A 81 -12.80 -17.20 -19.57
N ASP A 82 -12.67 -16.40 -20.63
CA ASP A 82 -13.58 -16.38 -21.77
C ASP A 82 -12.84 -15.87 -23.03
N PRO A 83 -12.80 -16.64 -24.14
CA PRO A 83 -12.14 -16.24 -25.37
C PRO A 83 -12.79 -15.04 -26.07
N HIS A 84 -14.05 -14.71 -25.74
CA HIS A 84 -14.77 -13.58 -26.32
C HIS A 84 -14.65 -12.29 -25.50
N SER A 85 -14.12 -12.38 -24.28
CA SER A 85 -13.88 -11.21 -23.43
C SER A 85 -12.65 -10.43 -23.91
N VAL A 86 -12.85 -9.15 -24.22
CA VAL A 86 -11.78 -8.23 -24.68
C VAL A 86 -11.56 -7.15 -23.63
N TYR A 87 -10.30 -6.91 -23.31
CA TYR A 87 -9.90 -5.77 -22.48
C TYR A 87 -9.85 -4.49 -23.32
N ILE A 88 -10.58 -3.45 -22.91
CA ILE A 88 -10.54 -2.13 -23.56
C ILE A 88 -9.80 -1.17 -22.61
N PRO A 89 -8.57 -0.75 -22.96
CA PRO A 89 -7.82 0.19 -22.13
C PRO A 89 -8.47 1.58 -22.17
N ALA A 90 -8.25 2.38 -21.13
CA ALA A 90 -8.91 3.68 -20.96
C ALA A 90 -8.75 4.62 -22.17
N LYS A 91 -7.57 4.58 -22.81
CA LYS A 91 -7.22 5.34 -24.02
C LYS A 91 -8.05 4.99 -25.26
N ASP A 92 -8.64 3.79 -25.31
CA ASP A 92 -9.36 3.27 -26.46
C ASP A 92 -10.88 3.21 -26.22
N LEU A 93 -11.36 3.57 -25.02
CA LEU A 93 -12.78 3.56 -24.66
C LEU A 93 -13.65 4.44 -25.55
N GLN A 94 -13.17 5.64 -25.92
CA GLN A 94 -13.93 6.57 -26.77
C GLN A 94 -14.15 5.95 -28.16
N ARG A 95 -13.08 5.45 -28.79
CA ARG A 95 -13.14 4.77 -30.09
C ARG A 95 -14.00 3.51 -30.07
N ALA A 96 -13.99 2.76 -28.97
CA ALA A 96 -14.83 1.57 -28.83
C ALA A 96 -16.33 1.90 -28.72
N ASN A 97 -16.68 3.08 -28.21
CA ASN A 97 -18.07 3.52 -28.03
C ASN A 97 -18.66 4.24 -29.25
N GLU A 98 -17.83 4.81 -30.14
CA GLU A 98 -18.26 5.48 -31.37
C GLU A 98 -19.28 4.68 -32.22
N PRO A 99 -19.09 3.38 -32.52
CA PRO A 99 -20.05 2.60 -33.30
C PRO A 99 -21.34 2.23 -32.55
N LEU A 100 -21.39 2.44 -31.22
CA LEU A 100 -22.54 2.10 -30.38
C LEU A 100 -23.50 3.28 -30.18
N GLN A 101 -23.05 4.50 -30.48
CA GLN A 101 -23.81 5.75 -30.32
C GLN A 101 -24.31 6.33 -31.66
N GLY A 102 -24.34 5.50 -32.71
CA GLY A 102 -24.87 5.86 -34.03
C GLY A 102 -26.34 6.25 -34.01
#